data_AF-E5VK56-F1
#
_entry.id   AF-E5VK56-F1
#
_cell.length_a   1.000
_cell.length_b   1.000
_cell.length_c   1.000
_cell.angle_alpha   90.00
_cell.angle_beta   90.00
_cell.angle_gamma   90.00
#
_symmetry.space_group_name_H-M   'P 1'
#
loop_
_entity.id
_entity.type
_entity.pdbx_description
1 polymer ?
#
loop_
_entity_poly.entity_id
_entity_poly.type
_entity_poly.pdbx_seq_one_letter_code
_entity_poly.pdbx_strand_id
1 'polypeptide(L)'
;MEFTNVLPGVKLVKQDEAGNEEELFVSQNDHVIVKTLNGREIKGIFMQIEFARCLEEDDIVHVHKDNGENEGIPFDTIDDIIKG
;
A
#
# COMPACT_ATOMS: atom_id res chain seq x y z
N MET A 1 4.77 -7.23 -30.40
CA MET A 1 4.88 -6.58 -29.09
C MET A 1 4.97 -7.71 -28.08
N GLU A 2 6.07 -7.81 -27.34
CA GLU A 2 6.28 -8.88 -26.35
C GLU A 2 6.47 -8.24 -24.98
N PHE A 3 5.78 -8.77 -23.97
CA PHE A 3 5.97 -8.37 -22.59
C PHE A 3 7.29 -8.93 -22.08
N THR A 4 8.15 -8.08 -21.52
CA THR A 4 9.46 -8.49 -20.99
C THR A 4 9.42 -8.83 -19.50
N ASN A 5 8.45 -8.28 -18.75
CA ASN A 5 8.24 -8.55 -17.32
C ASN A 5 6.77 -8.36 -16.95
N VAL A 6 6.32 -9.10 -15.92
CA VAL A 6 5.04 -8.90 -15.23
C VAL A 6 5.33 -8.89 -13.74
N LEU A 7 4.92 -7.82 -13.06
CA LEU A 7 5.07 -7.69 -11.61
C LEU A 7 3.70 -7.89 -10.94
N PRO A 8 3.63 -8.61 -9.81
CA PRO A 8 2.42 -8.66 -9.01
C PRO A 8 2.15 -7.28 -8.41
N GLY A 9 0.88 -6.93 -8.30
CA GLY A 9 0.44 -5.65 -7.77
C GLY A 9 -1.00 -5.72 -7.29
N VAL A 10 -1.42 -4.63 -6.66
CA VAL A 10 -2.75 -4.47 -6.09
C VAL A 10 -3.36 -3.18 -6.63
N LYS A 11 -4.67 -3.23 -6.84
CA LYS A 11 -5.49 -2.05 -7.08
C LYS A 11 -6.06 -1.62 -5.74
N LEU A 12 -5.71 -0.41 -5.32
CA LEU A 12 -6.29 0.26 -4.17
C LEU A 12 -7.36 1.22 -4.67
N VAL A 13 -8.52 1.22 -4.04
CA VAL A 13 -9.58 2.19 -4.30
C VAL A 13 -9.74 3.01 -3.04
N LYS A 14 -9.55 4.32 -3.14
CA LYS A 14 -9.77 5.25 -2.05
C LYS A 14 -10.99 6.07 -2.37
N GLN A 15 -11.81 6.35 -1.37
CA GLN A 15 -12.99 7.19 -1.52
C GLN A 15 -12.81 8.45 -0.69
N ASP A 16 -13.01 9.61 -1.30
CA ASP A 16 -12.99 10.89 -0.57
C ASP A 16 -14.31 11.16 0.18
N GLU A 17 -14.35 12.22 0.99
CA GLU A 17 -15.55 12.62 1.76
C GLU A 17 -16.75 12.97 0.87
N ALA A 18 -16.52 13.32 -0.40
CA ALA A 18 -17.56 13.61 -1.39
C ALA A 18 -18.04 12.35 -2.13
N GLY A 19 -17.45 11.18 -1.84
CA GLY A 19 -17.77 9.90 -2.44
C GLY A 19 -17.06 9.62 -3.76
N ASN A 20 -16.12 10.45 -4.19
CA ASN A 20 -15.35 10.22 -5.40
C ASN A 20 -14.32 9.12 -5.15
N GLU A 21 -14.22 8.18 -6.10
CA GLU A 21 -13.27 7.09 -6.06
C GLU A 21 -11.98 7.47 -6.82
N GLU A 22 -10.85 7.30 -6.17
CA GLU A 22 -9.52 7.35 -6.77
C GLU A 22 -8.92 5.94 -6.80
N GLU A 23 -8.51 5.49 -7.98
CA GLU A 23 -7.86 4.20 -8.17
C GLU A 23 -6.33 4.38 -8.19
N LEU A 24 -5.64 3.66 -7.31
CA LEU A 24 -4.19 3.61 -7.25
C LEU A 24 -3.70 2.18 -7.49
N PHE A 25 -2.86 2.00 -8.51
CA PHE A 25 -2.20 0.72 -8.77
C PHE A 25 -0.78 0.73 -8.19
N VAL A 26 -0.52 -0.19 -7.26
CA VAL A 26 0.79 -0.37 -6.62
C VAL A 26 1.32 -1.76 -6.93
N SER A 27 2.51 -1.83 -7.49
CA SER A 27 3.20 -3.08 -7.82
C SER A 27 4.36 -3.32 -6.86
N GLN A 28 4.77 -4.58 -6.74
CA GLN A 28 6.03 -4.91 -6.09
C GLN A 28 7.17 -4.04 -6.63
N ASN A 29 8.00 -3.52 -5.72
CA ASN A 29 9.12 -2.62 -5.99
C ASN A 29 8.77 -1.15 -6.27
N ASP A 30 7.49 -0.76 -6.26
CA ASP A 30 7.13 0.66 -6.28
C ASP A 30 7.58 1.34 -4.98
N HIS A 31 8.11 2.56 -5.10
CA HIS A 31 8.32 3.40 -3.92
C HIS A 31 6.98 4.01 -3.49
N VAL A 32 6.69 3.91 -2.20
CA VAL A 32 5.46 4.39 -1.61
C VAL A 32 5.73 5.18 -0.35
N ILE A 33 4.82 6.10 -0.06
CA ILE A 33 4.70 6.81 1.21
C ILE A 33 3.36 6.37 1.80
N VAL A 34 3.41 5.65 2.92
CA VAL A 34 2.22 5.26 3.68
C VAL A 34 2.04 6.27 4.81
N LYS A 35 0.91 6.95 4.81
CA LYS A 35 0.47 7.84 5.88
C LYS A 35 -0.51 7.09 6.76
N THR A 36 -0.30 7.14 8.06
CA THR A 36 -1.19 6.50 9.04
C THR A 36 -2.09 7.52 9.69
N LEU A 37 -3.24 7.09 10.21
CA LEU A 37 -4.23 7.93 10.90
C LEU A 37 -3.66 8.67 12.12
N ASN A 38 -2.57 8.17 12.70
CA ASN A 38 -1.89 8.82 13.83
C ASN A 38 -0.83 9.87 13.40
N GLY A 39 -0.70 10.14 12.09
CA GLY A 39 0.23 11.12 11.54
C GLY A 39 1.65 10.61 11.28
N ARG A 40 1.96 9.32 11.44
CA ARG A 40 3.25 8.76 11.01
C ARG A 40 3.29 8.61 9.49
N GLU A 41 4.43 8.98 8.90
CA GLU A 41 4.76 8.72 7.50
C GLU A 41 5.83 7.63 7.41
N ILE A 42 5.60 6.62 6.58
CA ILE A 42 6.50 5.50 6.35
C ILE A 42 6.86 5.48 4.88
N LYS A 43 8.15 5.64 4.57
CA LYS A 43 8.68 5.72 3.21
C LYS A 43 9.49 4.47 2.90
N GLY A 44 9.25 3.88 1.74
CA GLY A 44 9.98 2.70 1.32
C GLY A 44 9.40 2.02 0.10
N ILE A 45 9.84 0.79 -0.12
CA ILE A 45 9.45 -0.04 -1.24
C ILE A 45 8.26 -0.91 -0.83
N PHE A 46 7.19 -0.87 -1.62
CA PHE A 46 6.03 -1.74 -1.44
C PHE A 46 6.40 -3.20 -1.73
N MET A 47 6.12 -4.09 -0.77
CA MET A 47 6.38 -5.51 -0.88
C MET A 47 5.12 -6.31 -1.23
N GLN A 48 4.08 -6.24 -0.41
CA GLN A 48 2.82 -6.95 -0.62
C GLN A 48 1.73 -6.47 0.35
N ILE A 49 0.50 -6.87 0.08
CA ILE A 49 -0.59 -6.86 1.07
C ILE A 49 -0.87 -8.30 1.47
N GLU A 50 -0.79 -8.59 2.76
CA GLU A 50 -1.29 -9.83 3.33
C GLU A 50 -2.79 -9.68 3.59
N PHE A 51 -3.60 -10.45 2.87
CA PHE A 51 -5.06 -10.45 3.03
C PHE A 51 -5.47 -11.45 4.11
N ALA A 52 -5.97 -10.95 5.23
CA ALA A 52 -6.46 -11.79 6.29
C ALA A 52 -7.92 -12.17 6.01
N ARG A 53 -8.15 -13.41 5.60
CA ARG A 53 -9.45 -13.89 5.10
C ARG A 53 -10.59 -13.92 6.13
N CYS A 54 -10.35 -13.52 7.37
CA CYS A 54 -11.33 -13.59 8.45
C CYS A 54 -12.06 -12.27 8.68
N LEU A 55 -11.38 -11.12 8.58
CA LEU A 55 -11.92 -9.77 8.69
C LEU A 55 -11.06 -8.86 7.80
N GLU A 56 -11.68 -7.99 6.99
CA GLU A 56 -10.97 -6.99 6.16
C GLU A 56 -10.12 -6.03 7.03
N GLU A 57 -10.44 -5.93 8.32
CA GLU A 57 -9.69 -5.16 9.33
C GLU A 57 -8.29 -5.73 9.64
N ASP A 58 -8.01 -6.98 9.25
CA ASP A 58 -6.74 -7.64 9.54
C ASP A 58 -5.74 -7.59 8.35
N ASP A 59 -6.07 -6.89 7.27
CA ASP A 59 -5.15 -6.76 6.12
C ASP A 59 -3.89 -5.98 6.50
N ILE A 60 -2.71 -6.44 6.05
CA ILE A 60 -1.42 -5.82 6.41
C ILE A 60 -0.66 -5.39 5.16
N VAL A 61 -0.33 -4.10 5.07
CA VAL A 61 0.58 -3.56 4.06
C VAL A 61 2.01 -3.71 4.52
N HIS A 62 2.83 -4.40 3.72
CA HIS A 62 4.25 -4.57 4.00
C HIS A 62 5.11 -3.61 3.17
N VAL A 63 5.96 -2.84 3.86
CA VAL A 63 6.90 -1.89 3.26
C VAL A 63 8.33 -2.21 3.72
N HIS A 64 9.26 -2.26 2.77
CA HIS A 64 10.69 -2.25 3.05
C HIS A 64 11.16 -0.79 3.11
N LYS A 65 11.37 -0.28 4.32
CA LYS A 65 11.64 1.13 4.55
C LYS A 65 13.00 1.55 3.97
N ASP A 66 13.14 2.84 3.67
CA ASP A 66 14.41 3.42 3.18
C ASP A 66 15.58 3.22 4.15
N ASN A 67 15.29 3.02 5.45
CA ASN A 67 16.30 2.72 6.48
C ASN A 67 16.74 1.24 6.51
N GLY A 68 16.20 0.39 5.63
CA GLY A 68 16.52 -1.03 5.51
C GLY A 68 15.70 -1.98 6.40
N GLU A 69 14.78 -1.46 7.22
CA GLU A 69 13.89 -2.28 8.05
C GLU A 69 12.59 -2.64 7.33
N ASN A 70 12.02 -3.81 7.64
CA ASN A 70 10.69 -4.19 7.18
C ASN A 70 9.63 -3.79 8.21
N GLU A 71 8.54 -3.18 7.76
CA GLU A 71 7.40 -2.82 8.62
C GLU A 71 6.09 -3.33 7.99
N GLY A 72 5.26 -3.96 8.82
CA GLY A 72 3.88 -4.33 8.49
C GLY A 72 2.94 -3.31 9.12
N ILE A 73 2.04 -2.77 8.31
CA ILE A 73 1.14 -1.68 8.68
C ILE A 73 -0.30 -2.21 8.53
N PRO A 74 -1.06 -2.32 9.62
CA PRO A 74 -2.47 -2.70 9.55
C PRO A 74 -3.24 -1.72 8.66
N PHE A 75 -4.03 -2.23 7.71
CA PHE A 75 -4.68 -1.44 6.67
C PHE A 75 -5.70 -0.44 7.25
N ASP A 76 -6.37 -0.82 8.34
CA ASP A 76 -7.30 0.02 9.12
C ASP A 76 -6.62 1.25 9.77
N THR A 77 -5.30 1.22 9.93
CA THR A 77 -4.52 2.35 10.47
C THR A 77 -4.00 3.30 9.39
N ILE A 78 -4.25 3.00 8.11
CA ILE A 78 -3.75 3.78 6.98
C ILE A 78 -4.75 4.90 6.64
N ASP A 79 -4.22 6.11 6.55
CA ASP A 79 -4.94 7.28 6.05
C ASP A 79 -4.80 7.38 4.53
N ASP A 80 -3.58 7.22 4.02
CA ASP A 80 -3.29 7.36 2.60
C ASP A 80 -2.04 6.57 2.17
N ILE A 81 -1.98 6.20 0.90
CA ILE A 81 -0.79 5.60 0.26
C ILE A 81 -0.48 6.36 -1.01
N ILE A 82 0.68 7.00 -1.08
CA ILE A 82 1.09 7.77 -2.25
C ILE A 82 2.20 7.00 -2.96
N LYS A 83 2.04 6.76 -4.25
CA LYS A 83 3.10 6.19 -5.10
C LYS A 83 4.06 7.31 -5.55
N GLY A 84 5.36 7.08 -5.33
CA GLY A 84 6.45 7.99 -5.71
C GLY A 84 6.88 7.88 -7.17
#